data_AF-A0A1I1F3R4-F1
#
_entry.id   AF-A0A1I1F3R4-F1
#
_cell.length_a   1.000
_cell.length_b   1.000
_cell.length_c   1.000
_cell.angle_alpha   90.00
_cell.angle_beta   90.00
_cell.angle_gamma   90.00
#
_symmetry.space_group_name_H-M   'P 1'
#
loop_
_entity.id
_entity.type
_entity.pdbx_description
1 polymer ?
#
loop_
_entity_poly.entity_id
_entity_poly.type
_entity_poly.pdbx_seq_one_letter_code
_entity_poly.pdbx_strand_id
1 'polypeptide(L)'
;MSELISTEVSLNKKLTMRQLMELYQITKNSGSTAYFMCKQKIVDSAKLSSLVSFMLTLNECSDIKVIIEGANVQETLQSIKDCCHSSTIWQNDKFKFFANPEQTIQI
;
A
#
# COMPACT_ATOMS: atom_id res chain seq x y z
N MET A 1 -20.55 0.42 -0.63
CA MET A 1 -19.87 1.25 -1.65
C MET A 1 -18.38 1.03 -1.43
N SER A 2 -17.65 0.54 -2.43
CA SER A 2 -16.20 0.34 -2.32
C SER A 2 -15.47 1.65 -2.57
N GLU A 3 -14.62 2.04 -1.64
CA GLU A 3 -13.73 3.18 -1.79
C GLU A 3 -12.39 2.70 -2.34
N LEU A 4 -11.73 3.54 -3.12
CA LEU A 4 -10.38 3.31 -3.61
C LEU A 4 -9.52 4.54 -3.31
N ILE A 5 -8.33 4.34 -2.74
CA ILE A 5 -7.37 5.41 -2.52
C ILE A 5 -6.07 5.01 -3.20
N SER A 6 -5.44 5.99 -3.84
CA SER A 6 -4.05 5.89 -4.24
C SER A 6 -3.24 6.86 -3.38
N THR A 7 -2.04 6.47 -2.98
CA THR A 7 -1.08 7.38 -2.35
C THR A 7 0.32 6.97 -2.74
N GLU A 8 1.28 7.89 -2.60
CA GLU A 8 2.68 7.65 -2.93
C GLU A 8 3.52 7.78 -1.66
N VAL A 9 4.38 6.77 -1.45
CA VAL A 9 5.27 6.69 -0.30
C VAL A 9 6.70 6.52 -0.78
N SER A 10 7.58 7.41 -0.32
CA SER A 10 9.01 7.25 -0.51
C SER A 10 9.56 6.48 0.68
N LEU A 11 10.23 5.34 0.43
CA LEU A 11 10.94 4.64 1.51
C LEU A 11 12.30 5.29 1.68
N ASN A 12 12.60 5.75 2.89
CA ASN A 12 13.96 6.21 3.21
C ASN A 12 14.89 5.03 3.57
N LYS A 13 14.32 3.87 3.93
CA LYS A 13 15.00 2.60 4.19
C LYS A 13 14.05 1.43 3.97
N LYS A 14 14.60 0.22 3.76
CA LYS A 14 13.79 -1.01 3.70
C LYS A 14 13.04 -1.22 5.01
N LEU A 15 11.81 -1.72 4.90
CA LEU A 15 11.06 -2.19 6.07
C LEU A 15 11.78 -3.38 6.72
N THR A 16 11.81 -3.38 8.05
CA THR A 16 12.29 -4.52 8.82
C THR A 16 11.33 -5.71 8.70
N MET A 17 11.79 -6.93 9.02
CA MET A 17 10.90 -8.10 9.05
C MET A 17 9.71 -7.93 10.00
N ARG A 18 9.89 -7.22 11.12
CA ARG A 18 8.80 -6.90 12.05
C ARG A 18 7.72 -6.07 11.36
N GLN A 19 8.12 -4.99 10.70
CA GLN A 19 7.20 -4.11 9.97
C GLN A 19 6.55 -4.83 8.78
N LEU A 20 7.27 -5.74 8.12
CA LEU A 20 6.69 -6.57 7.06
C LEU A 20 5.60 -7.50 7.56
N MET A 21 5.81 -8.12 8.71
CA MET A 21 4.82 -8.98 9.35
C MET A 21 3.61 -8.18 9.84
N GLU A 22 3.84 -7.01 10.42
CA GLU A 22 2.78 -6.10 10.87
C GLU A 22 1.96 -5.59 9.68
N LEU A 23 2.62 -5.14 8.60
CA LEU A 23 1.96 -4.75 7.35
C LEU A 23 1.13 -5.88 6.75
N TYR A 24 1.65 -7.11 6.73
CA TYR A 24 0.91 -8.29 6.28
C TYR A 24 -0.33 -8.54 7.15
N GLN A 25 -0.23 -8.40 8.47
CA GLN A 25 -1.38 -8.59 9.36
C GLN A 25 -2.44 -7.51 9.18
N ILE A 26 -2.05 -6.24 9.08
CA ILE A 26 -2.95 -5.11 8.83
C ILE A 26 -3.76 -5.37 7.55
N THR A 27 -3.08 -5.71 6.47
CA THR A 27 -3.69 -5.82 5.13
C THR A 27 -4.50 -7.10 4.95
N LYS A 28 -4.14 -8.18 5.66
CA LYS A 28 -4.93 -9.41 5.67
C LYS A 28 -6.24 -9.29 6.47
N ASN A 29 -6.25 -8.47 7.52
CA ASN A 29 -7.37 -8.40 8.47
C ASN A 29 -8.30 -7.18 8.26
N SER A 30 -7.92 -6.21 7.42
CA SER A 30 -8.66 -4.95 7.29
C SER A 30 -9.94 -5.03 6.46
N GLY A 31 -10.21 -6.15 5.78
CA GLY A 31 -11.30 -6.27 4.81
C GLY A 31 -11.15 -5.37 3.58
N SER A 32 -9.97 -4.74 3.42
CA SER A 32 -9.59 -3.93 2.26
C SER A 32 -8.34 -4.54 1.63
N THR A 33 -8.23 -4.50 0.31
CA THR A 33 -7.05 -5.00 -0.40
C THR A 33 -6.07 -3.86 -0.60
N ALA A 34 -4.80 -4.07 -0.25
CA ALA A 34 -3.75 -3.08 -0.44
C ALA A 34 -2.67 -3.61 -1.40
N TYR A 35 -2.41 -2.85 -2.45
CA TYR A 35 -1.41 -3.12 -3.46
C TYR A 35 -0.24 -2.16 -3.34
N PHE A 36 0.97 -2.70 -3.45
CA PHE A 36 2.21 -1.94 -3.48
C PHE A 36 2.81 -2.05 -4.87
N MET A 37 3.08 -0.91 -5.49
CA MET A 37 3.56 -0.82 -6.85
C MET A 37 4.87 -0.03 -6.90
N CYS A 38 5.86 -0.61 -7.57
CA CYS A 38 7.02 0.13 -8.05
C CYS A 38 7.34 -0.27 -9.49
N LYS A 39 7.53 0.72 -10.37
CA LYS A 39 7.79 0.51 -11.81
C LYS A 39 6.74 -0.45 -12.41
N GLN A 40 7.15 -1.63 -12.86
CA GLN A 40 6.30 -2.65 -13.48
C GLN A 40 5.91 -3.77 -12.48
N LYS A 41 6.32 -3.69 -11.21
CA LYS A 41 6.02 -4.69 -10.19
C LYS A 41 4.86 -4.21 -9.33
N ILE A 42 3.82 -5.03 -9.23
CA ILE A 42 2.66 -4.83 -8.34
C ILE A 42 2.56 -6.04 -7.44
N VAL A 43 2.43 -5.82 -6.13
CA VAL A 43 2.23 -6.90 -5.17
C VAL A 43 1.01 -6.63 -4.28
N ASP A 44 0.25 -7.69 -4.05
CA ASP A 44 -0.78 -7.76 -3.03
C ASP A 44 -0.09 -7.96 -1.67
N SER A 45 -0.28 -7.01 -0.76
CA SER A 45 0.34 -7.02 0.57
C SER A 45 -0.23 -8.09 1.51
N ALA A 46 -1.41 -8.65 1.21
CA ALA A 46 -1.94 -9.81 1.90
C ALA A 46 -1.26 -11.13 1.49
N LYS A 47 -0.26 -11.10 0.60
CA LYS A 47 0.60 -12.24 0.24
C LYS A 47 2.02 -12.01 0.75
N LEU A 48 2.33 -12.57 1.91
CA LEU A 48 3.61 -12.36 2.60
C LEU A 48 4.83 -12.66 1.73
N SER A 49 4.84 -13.77 0.99
CA SER A 49 5.97 -14.13 0.11
C SER A 49 6.21 -13.07 -0.97
N SER A 50 5.15 -12.57 -1.61
CA SER A 50 5.21 -11.50 -2.60
C SER A 50 5.67 -10.19 -1.98
N LEU A 51 5.17 -9.84 -0.79
CA LEU A 51 5.53 -8.63 -0.06
C LEU A 51 7.01 -8.63 0.35
N VAL A 52 7.51 -9.76 0.88
CA VAL A 52 8.93 -9.93 1.23
C VAL A 52 9.80 -9.84 -0.02
N SER A 53 9.45 -10.56 -1.10
CA SER A 53 10.19 -10.53 -2.36
C SER A 53 10.24 -9.11 -2.94
N PHE A 54 9.12 -8.38 -2.88
CA PHE A 54 9.04 -6.99 -3.31
C PHE A 54 10.03 -6.12 -2.53
N MET A 55 10.02 -6.20 -1.20
CA MET A 55 10.92 -5.43 -0.34
C MET A 55 12.41 -5.72 -0.57
N LEU A 56 12.76 -6.96 -0.86
CA LEU A 56 14.15 -7.30 -1.18
C LEU A 56 14.63 -6.60 -2.45
N THR A 57 13.75 -6.40 -3.43
CA THR A 57 14.05 -5.78 -4.73
C THR A 57 13.90 -4.25 -4.78
N LEU A 58 13.56 -3.59 -3.67
CA LEU A 58 13.25 -2.16 -3.63
C LEU A 58 14.43 -1.21 -3.82
N ASN A 59 15.68 -1.69 -3.83
CA ASN A 59 16.85 -0.83 -4.09
C ASN A 59 16.78 -0.14 -5.46
N GLU A 60 15.93 -0.63 -6.36
CA GLU A 60 15.70 -0.08 -7.69
C GLU A 60 14.63 1.01 -7.70
N CYS A 61 14.04 1.37 -6.55
CA CYS A 61 12.82 2.16 -6.41
C CYS A 61 12.95 3.21 -5.30
N SER A 62 12.85 4.50 -5.63
CA SER A 62 12.73 5.58 -4.65
C SER A 62 11.31 5.74 -4.11
N ASP A 63 10.32 5.52 -4.97
CA ASP A 63 8.92 5.83 -4.72
C ASP A 63 8.03 4.61 -4.99
N ILE A 64 7.12 4.36 -4.06
CA ILE A 64 6.17 3.26 -4.08
C ILE A 64 4.76 3.84 -4.10
N LYS A 65 3.96 3.40 -5.05
CA LYS A 65 2.54 3.70 -5.06
C LYS A 65 1.80 2.65 -4.25
N VAL A 66 0.99 3.10 -3.31
CA VAL A 66 0.10 2.26 -2.49
C VAL A 66 -1.33 2.50 -2.95
N ILE A 67 -2.02 1.44 -3.34
CA ILE A 67 -3.42 1.48 -3.77
C ILE A 67 -4.23 0.64 -2.79
N ILE A 68 -5.26 1.20 -2.19
CA ILE A 68 -6.11 0.51 -1.21
C ILE A 68 -7.55 0.56 -1.69
N GLU A 69 -8.20 -0.60 -1.76
CA GLU A 69 -9.57 -0.77 -2.21
C GLU A 69 -10.39 -1.53 -1.15
N GLY A 70 -11.56 -1.02 -0.78
CA GLY A 70 -12.43 -1.69 0.19
C GLY A 70 -13.39 -0.76 0.91
N ALA A 71 -13.98 -1.25 2.01
CA ALA A 71 -14.90 -0.46 2.84
C ALA A 71 -14.18 0.45 3.85
N ASN A 72 -12.96 0.08 4.27
CA ASN A 72 -12.23 0.72 5.38
C ASN A 72 -10.87 1.27 4.93
N VAL A 73 -10.83 1.87 3.74
CA VAL A 73 -9.58 2.28 3.09
C VAL A 73 -8.79 3.33 3.87
N GLN A 74 -9.47 4.26 4.57
CA GLN A 74 -8.82 5.30 5.36
C GLN A 74 -8.16 4.74 6.62
N GLU A 75 -8.86 3.88 7.34
CA GLU A 75 -8.34 3.19 8.52
C GLU A 75 -7.16 2.30 8.15
N THR A 76 -7.30 1.53 7.07
CA THR A 76 -6.21 0.69 6.53
C THR A 76 -4.99 1.55 6.18
N LEU A 77 -5.19 2.69 5.49
CA LEU A 77 -4.11 3.61 5.16
C LEU A 77 -3.40 4.13 6.41
N GLN A 78 -4.17 4.54 7.43
CA GLN A 78 -3.60 5.06 8.67
C GLN A 78 -2.79 3.99 9.41
N SER A 79 -3.30 2.76 9.52
CA SER A 79 -2.54 1.66 10.14
C SER A 79 -1.24 1.35 9.38
N ILE A 80 -1.26 1.40 8.05
CA ILE A 80 -0.06 1.21 7.23
C ILE A 80 0.95 2.35 7.50
N LYS A 81 0.48 3.60 7.60
CA LYS A 81 1.33 4.75 7.93
C LYS A 81 1.98 4.59 9.30
N ASP A 82 1.23 4.18 10.31
CA ASP A 82 1.73 4.02 11.68
C ASP A 82 2.79 2.92 11.77
N CYS A 83 2.54 1.76 11.15
CA CYS A 83 3.50 0.66 11.04
C CYS A 83 4.82 1.07 10.36
N CYS A 84 4.74 1.95 9.35
CA CYS A 84 5.88 2.31 8.52
C CYS A 84 6.55 3.64 8.93
N HIS A 85 5.98 4.41 9.85
CA HIS A 85 6.34 5.80 10.16
C HIS A 85 7.85 6.06 10.34
N SER A 86 8.59 5.13 10.94
CA SER A 86 10.04 5.25 11.14
C SER A 86 10.90 5.05 9.89
N SER A 87 10.29 4.61 8.78
CA SER A 87 10.95 4.08 7.56
C SER A 87 10.40 4.65 6.26
N THR A 88 9.42 5.57 6.35
CA THR A 88 8.69 6.12 5.20
C THR A 88 8.51 7.61 5.32
N ILE A 89 8.60 8.30 4.18
CA ILE A 89 8.10 9.66 4.00
C ILE A 89 6.87 9.54 3.10
N TRP A 90 5.69 9.77 3.66
CA TRP A 90 4.44 9.76 2.91
C TRP A 90 4.28 11.11 2.22
N GLN A 91 4.16 11.09 0.89
CA GLN A 91 3.81 12.28 0.14
C GLN A 91 2.28 12.43 0.16
N ASN A 92 1.79 13.68 0.04
CA ASN A 92 0.36 14.07 0.12
C ASN A 92 -0.61 12.96 -0.30
N ASP A 93 -1.64 12.68 0.52
CA ASP A 93 -2.71 11.71 0.24
C ASP A 93 -3.48 12.12 -1.01
N LYS A 94 -2.97 11.72 -2.18
CA LYS A 94 -3.49 12.18 -3.46
C LYS A 94 -4.52 11.18 -3.97
N PHE A 95 -5.77 11.61 -3.84
CA PHE A 95 -6.99 11.13 -4.51
C PHE A 95 -7.72 9.99 -3.78
N LYS A 96 -8.85 10.36 -3.15
CA LYS A 96 -9.95 9.44 -2.86
C LYS A 96 -10.74 9.26 -4.15
N PHE A 97 -10.79 8.04 -4.66
CA PHE A 97 -11.64 7.64 -5.76
C PHE A 97 -12.81 6.84 -5.20
N PHE A 98 -14.04 7.28 -5.45
CA PHE A 98 -15.22 6.45 -5.24
C PHE A 98 -15.42 5.66 -6.52
N ALA A 99 -14.96 4.41 -6.55
CA ALA A 99 -15.17 3.54 -7.70
C ALA A 99 -16.64 3.07 -7.69
N ASN A 100 -17.48 3.71 -8.49
CA ASN A 100 -18.74 3.10 -8.92
C ASN A 100 -18.36 2.00 -9.95
N PRO A 101 -18.72 0.72 -9.77
CA PRO A 101 -18.28 -0.38 -10.65
C PRO A 101 -18.64 -0.23 -12.14
N GLU A 102 -19.48 0.75 -12.51
CA GLU A 102 -19.82 1.08 -13.90
C GLU A 102 -18.94 2.18 -14.53
N GLN A 103 -18.04 2.81 -13.79
CA GLN A 103 -17.18 3.88 -14.31
C GLN A 103 -15.72 3.45 -14.35
N THR A 104 -15.22 3.21 -15.57
CA THR A 104 -13.79 3.07 -15.85
C THR A 104 -13.08 4.37 -15.48
N ILE A 105 -12.22 4.33 -14.46
CA ILE A 105 -11.34 5.45 -14.13
C ILE A 105 -10.25 5.52 -15.22
N GLN A 106 -10.34 6.52 -16.10
CA GLN A 106 -9.26 6.82 -17.04
C GLN A 106 -8.14 7.57 -16.31
N ILE A 107 -6.90 7.08 -16.48
CA ILE A 107 -5.67 7.62 -15.89
C ILE A 107 -4.96 8.49 -16.92
#